data_AF-A0A925QZ62-F1
#
_entry.id   AF-A0A925QZ62-F1
#
_cell.length_a   1.000
_cell.length_b   1.000
_cell.length_c   1.000
_cell.angle_alpha   90.00
_cell.angle_beta   90.00
_cell.angle_gamma   90.00
#
_symmetry.space_group_name_H-M   'P 1'
#
loop_
_entity.id
_entity.type
_entity.pdbx_description
1 polymer ?
#
loop_
_entity_poly.entity_id
_entity_poly.type
_entity_poly.pdbx_seq_one_letter_code
_entity_poly.pdbx_strand_id
1 'polypeptide(L)'
;MSERIYLLRPWIRLWHWTNAALILILAISGYSLHFADPSLTLVPFALAAKLHDIAGVSLVALYGFFVVANIVSGNWWQYVPKPPGVLHRCWVQTRYYAWGIFKGETHPYPPTREANFNALQALVYWAIMYLVLPVVLLTGLVFLYPEFAPDRLMGLDGLLPVAMVHVLSGTAIVLFMLAHIYLGTTGVTVTSLFKMMITGWHEH
;
A
#
# COMPACT_ATOMS: atom_id res chain seq x y z
N MET A 1 -6.79 29.38 16.53
CA MET A 1 -6.76 28.85 15.14
C MET A 1 -5.90 27.62 15.18
N SER A 2 -6.38 26.45 14.73
CA SER A 2 -5.53 25.25 14.67
C SER A 2 -4.38 25.50 13.70
N GLU A 3 -3.16 25.14 14.11
CA GLU A 3 -1.99 25.24 13.27
C GLU A 3 -2.13 24.22 12.13
N ARG A 4 -2.04 24.67 10.88
CA ARG A 4 -2.17 23.83 9.69
C ARG A 4 -0.89 23.81 8.89
N ILE A 5 -0.42 22.63 8.52
CA ILE A 5 0.76 22.46 7.67
C ILE A 5 0.39 21.75 6.37
N TYR A 6 0.86 22.29 5.25
CA TYR A 6 0.64 21.66 3.93
C TYR A 6 1.69 20.58 3.70
N LEU A 7 1.25 19.31 3.63
CA LEU A 7 2.16 18.16 3.52
C LEU A 7 2.03 17.43 2.17
N LEU A 8 0.81 17.30 1.65
CA LEU A 8 0.53 16.43 0.52
C LEU A 8 0.23 17.24 -0.73
N ARG A 9 1.06 17.10 -1.76
CA ARG A 9 0.86 17.74 -3.07
C ARG A 9 -0.34 17.13 -3.81
N PRO A 10 -0.99 17.86 -4.74
CA PRO A 10 -2.20 17.38 -5.40
C PRO A 10 -2.00 16.07 -6.18
N TRP A 11 -0.87 15.93 -6.87
CA TRP A 11 -0.56 14.72 -7.64
C TRP A 11 -0.42 13.47 -6.75
N ILE A 12 0.11 13.62 -5.52
CA ILE A 12 0.24 12.50 -4.55
C ILE A 12 -1.15 12.05 -4.12
N ARG A 13 -2.05 13.00 -3.86
CA ARG A 13 -3.43 12.70 -3.43
C ARG A 13 -4.22 12.02 -4.54
N LEU A 14 -4.12 12.54 -5.76
CA LEU A 14 -4.77 11.93 -6.93
C LEU A 14 -4.25 10.51 -7.15
N TRP A 15 -2.92 10.34 -7.21
CA TRP A 15 -2.29 9.04 -7.33
C TRP A 15 -2.76 8.08 -6.23
N HIS A 16 -2.77 8.52 -4.98
CA HIS A 16 -3.17 7.70 -3.84
C HIS A 16 -4.62 7.20 -3.98
N TRP A 17 -5.57 8.08 -4.29
CA TRP A 17 -6.98 7.68 -4.41
C TRP A 17 -7.22 6.76 -5.61
N THR A 18 -6.54 6.99 -6.74
CA THR A 18 -6.59 6.07 -7.87
C THR A 18 -5.97 4.71 -7.51
N ASN A 19 -4.83 4.70 -6.82
CA ASN A 19 -4.15 3.49 -6.36
C ASN A 19 -5.03 2.70 -5.37
N ALA A 20 -5.65 3.38 -4.42
CA ALA A 20 -6.56 2.77 -3.45
C ALA A 20 -7.78 2.13 -4.13
N ALA A 21 -8.38 2.81 -5.11
CA ALA A 21 -9.51 2.26 -5.86
C ALA A 21 -9.12 1.00 -6.66
N LEU A 22 -7.96 1.00 -7.32
CA LEU A 22 -7.45 -0.16 -8.05
C LEU A 22 -7.12 -1.34 -7.13
N ILE A 23 -6.45 -1.08 -5.99
CA ILE A 23 -6.16 -2.14 -5.00
C ILE A 23 -7.46 -2.76 -4.46
N LEU A 24 -8.50 -1.95 -4.22
CA LEU A 24 -9.79 -2.48 -3.76
C LEU A 24 -10.45 -3.39 -4.81
N ILE A 25 -10.44 -2.97 -6.09
CA ILE A 25 -10.95 -3.81 -7.19
C ILE A 25 -10.16 -5.12 -7.30
N LEU A 26 -8.83 -5.04 -7.23
CA LEU A 26 -7.94 -6.21 -7.28
C LEU A 26 -8.16 -7.16 -6.10
N ALA A 27 -8.39 -6.62 -4.90
CA ALA A 27 -8.66 -7.43 -3.71
C ALA A 27 -9.99 -8.21 -3.84
N ILE A 28 -11.06 -7.54 -4.28
CA ILE A 28 -12.39 -8.15 -4.42
C ILE A 28 -12.41 -9.18 -5.56
N SER A 29 -11.84 -8.82 -6.72
CA SER A 29 -11.74 -9.72 -7.87
C SER A 29 -10.81 -10.89 -7.57
N GLY A 30 -9.65 -10.65 -6.96
CA GLY A 30 -8.68 -11.68 -6.56
C GLY A 30 -9.26 -12.68 -5.56
N TYR A 31 -10.05 -12.20 -4.59
CA TYR A 31 -10.79 -13.10 -3.68
C TYR A 31 -11.75 -14.01 -4.45
N SER A 32 -12.52 -13.45 -5.37
CA SER A 32 -13.48 -14.22 -6.19
C SER A 32 -12.78 -15.26 -7.06
N LEU A 33 -11.60 -14.93 -7.62
CA LEU A 33 -10.79 -15.85 -8.42
C LEU A 33 -10.12 -16.94 -7.58
N HIS A 34 -9.66 -16.63 -6.37
CA HIS A 34 -8.94 -17.57 -5.51
C HIS A 34 -9.86 -18.65 -4.95
N PHE A 35 -11.04 -18.27 -4.45
CA PHE A 35 -11.96 -19.23 -3.84
C PHE A 35 -12.86 -19.91 -4.88
N ALA A 36 -13.26 -19.20 -5.94
CA ALA A 36 -14.06 -19.68 -7.08
C ALA A 36 -15.31 -20.53 -6.75
N ASP A 37 -15.71 -20.60 -5.48
CA ASP A 37 -16.83 -21.38 -4.99
C ASP A 37 -18.13 -20.64 -5.30
N PRO A 38 -19.09 -21.25 -6.04
CA PRO A 38 -20.38 -20.65 -6.33
C PRO A 38 -21.13 -20.16 -5.09
N SER A 39 -20.93 -20.80 -3.93
CA SER A 39 -21.56 -20.42 -2.65
C SER A 39 -20.92 -19.19 -1.98
N LEU A 40 -19.71 -18.79 -2.39
CA LEU A 40 -18.96 -17.65 -1.86
C LEU A 40 -18.78 -16.53 -2.89
N THR A 41 -19.62 -16.50 -3.92
CA THR A 41 -19.49 -15.58 -5.07
C THR A 41 -19.73 -14.13 -4.64
N LEU A 42 -18.65 -13.32 -4.57
CA LEU A 42 -18.76 -11.86 -4.48
C LEU A 42 -19.00 -11.24 -5.87
N VAL A 43 -18.21 -11.66 -6.85
CA VAL A 43 -18.30 -11.23 -8.25
C VAL A 43 -18.25 -12.48 -9.14
N PRO A 44 -19.10 -12.60 -10.18
CA PRO A 44 -19.05 -13.73 -11.09
C PRO A 44 -17.66 -13.91 -11.71
N PHE A 45 -17.17 -15.14 -11.79
CA PHE A 45 -15.78 -15.46 -12.17
C PHE A 45 -15.29 -14.74 -13.44
N ALA A 46 -16.07 -14.78 -14.53
CA ALA A 46 -15.69 -14.14 -15.79
C ALA A 46 -15.55 -12.61 -15.68
N LEU A 47 -16.44 -11.98 -14.89
CA LEU A 47 -16.35 -10.55 -14.61
C LEU A 47 -15.18 -10.25 -13.67
N ALA A 48 -14.96 -11.08 -12.65
CA ALA A 48 -13.83 -10.95 -11.73
C ALA A 48 -12.50 -11.01 -12.49
N ALA A 49 -12.30 -11.99 -13.38
CA ALA A 49 -11.11 -12.10 -14.21
C ALA A 49 -10.88 -10.84 -15.05
N LYS A 50 -11.91 -10.40 -15.79
CA LYS A 50 -11.84 -9.19 -16.61
C LYS A 50 -11.49 -7.94 -15.80
N LEU A 51 -12.13 -7.75 -14.64
CA LEU A 51 -11.86 -6.62 -13.76
C LEU A 51 -10.45 -6.70 -13.16
N HIS A 52 -10.00 -7.89 -12.79
CA HIS A 52 -8.67 -8.12 -12.23
C HIS A 52 -7.58 -7.75 -13.25
N ASP A 53 -7.71 -8.23 -14.48
CA ASP A 53 -6.72 -7.98 -15.55
C ASP A 53 -6.65 -6.48 -15.89
N ILE A 54 -7.81 -5.83 -16.10
CA ILE A 54 -7.88 -4.40 -16.40
C ILE A 54 -7.30 -3.58 -15.25
N ALA A 55 -7.68 -3.89 -14.01
CA ALA A 55 -7.18 -3.17 -12.84
C ALA A 55 -5.69 -3.41 -12.62
N GLY A 56 -5.20 -4.63 -12.88
CA GLY A 56 -3.79 -5.00 -12.76
C GLY A 56 -2.91 -4.24 -13.73
N VAL A 57 -3.26 -4.23 -15.01
CA VAL A 57 -2.54 -3.45 -16.03
C VAL A 57 -2.62 -1.94 -15.74
N SER A 58 -3.78 -1.45 -15.30
CA SER A 58 -3.94 -0.05 -14.90
C SER A 58 -3.04 0.30 -13.71
N LEU A 59 -2.89 -0.61 -12.76
CA LEU A 59 -2.02 -0.43 -11.59
C LEU A 59 -0.54 -0.47 -11.98
N VAL A 60 -0.13 -1.29 -12.95
CA VAL A 60 1.23 -1.28 -13.52
C VAL A 60 1.55 0.10 -14.11
N ALA A 61 0.66 0.66 -14.93
CA ALA A 61 0.83 1.99 -15.51
C ALA A 61 0.88 3.08 -14.42
N LEU A 62 -0.02 3.02 -13.43
CA LEU A 62 -0.06 3.96 -12.32
C LEU A 62 1.20 3.87 -11.44
N TYR A 63 1.74 2.68 -11.25
CA TYR A 63 2.98 2.45 -10.50
C TYR A 63 4.20 2.99 -11.27
N GLY A 64 4.25 2.81 -12.58
CA GLY A 64 5.27 3.43 -13.43
C GLY A 64 5.27 4.96 -13.31
N PHE A 65 4.08 5.57 -13.37
CA PHE A 65 3.92 7.00 -13.09
C PHE A 65 4.42 7.38 -11.69
N PHE A 66 4.06 6.62 -10.65
CA PHE A 66 4.49 6.87 -9.27
C PHE A 66 6.02 6.89 -9.14
N VAL A 67 6.70 5.89 -9.70
CA VAL A 67 8.17 5.80 -9.61
C VAL A 67 8.81 7.00 -10.29
N VAL A 68 8.41 7.33 -11.52
CA VAL A 68 8.95 8.48 -12.25
C VAL A 68 8.65 9.79 -11.52
N ALA A 69 7.41 9.99 -11.08
CA ALA A 69 7.01 11.20 -10.36
C ALA A 69 7.77 11.36 -9.03
N ASN A 70 8.02 10.28 -8.28
CA ASN A 70 8.81 10.33 -7.05
C ASN A 70 10.27 10.69 -7.29
N ILE A 71 10.88 10.17 -8.36
CA ILE A 71 12.25 10.49 -8.75
C ILE A 71 12.33 11.98 -9.13
N VAL A 72 11.49 12.42 -10.07
CA VAL A 72 11.51 13.80 -10.59
C VAL A 72 11.17 14.84 -9.52
N SER A 73 10.22 14.55 -8.64
CA SER A 73 9.82 15.49 -7.58
C SER A 73 10.71 15.47 -6.33
N GLY A 74 11.63 14.50 -6.21
CA GLY A 74 12.41 14.27 -4.99
C GLY A 74 11.60 13.70 -3.82
N ASN A 75 10.33 13.35 -4.03
CA ASN A 75 9.43 12.86 -2.97
C ASN A 75 9.88 11.50 -2.39
N TRP A 76 10.71 10.75 -3.13
CA TRP A 76 11.30 9.49 -2.65
C TRP A 76 12.04 9.66 -1.30
N TRP A 77 12.58 10.85 -1.02
CA TRP A 77 13.29 11.14 0.23
C TRP A 77 12.40 11.00 1.47
N GLN A 78 11.09 11.14 1.34
CA GLN A 78 10.13 10.95 2.44
C GLN A 78 10.05 9.50 2.91
N TYR A 79 10.33 8.53 2.03
CA TYR A 79 10.26 7.10 2.34
C TYR A 79 11.54 6.56 2.99
N VAL A 80 12.57 7.39 3.15
CA VAL A 80 13.86 6.96 3.73
C VAL A 80 13.92 7.34 5.20
N PRO A 81 13.98 6.36 6.14
CA PRO A 81 14.09 6.65 7.57
C PRO A 81 15.42 7.34 7.88
N LYS A 82 15.36 8.51 8.53
CA LYS A 82 16.55 9.36 8.78
C LYS A 82 17.37 8.88 9.98
N PRO A 83 18.71 8.76 9.91
CA PRO A 83 19.54 8.50 11.10
C PRO A 83 19.54 9.71 12.05
N PRO A 84 19.97 9.56 13.32
CA PRO A 84 20.39 8.35 14.02
C PRO A 84 19.22 7.61 14.70
N GLY A 85 19.40 6.36 15.15
CA GLY A 85 18.44 5.68 16.03
C GLY A 85 17.14 5.18 15.39
N VAL A 86 17.16 4.83 14.09
CA VAL A 86 15.99 4.32 13.35
C VAL A 86 15.33 3.14 14.08
N LEU A 87 16.10 2.14 14.50
CA LEU A 87 15.57 0.95 15.19
C LEU A 87 14.84 1.30 16.48
N HIS A 88 15.43 2.16 17.32
CA HIS A 88 14.82 2.62 18.56
C HIS A 88 13.49 3.37 18.28
N ARG A 89 13.47 4.26 17.28
CA ARG A 89 12.23 4.99 16.93
C ARG A 89 11.17 4.07 16.37
N CYS A 90 11.54 3.08 15.56
CA CYS A 90 10.61 2.05 15.10
C CYS A 90 10.01 1.30 16.29
N TRP A 91 10.83 0.88 17.25
CA TRP A 91 10.36 0.19 18.45
C TRP A 91 9.38 1.03 19.29
N VAL A 92 9.73 2.31 19.54
CA VAL A 92 8.84 3.26 20.25
C VAL A 92 7.50 3.39 19.53
N GLN A 93 7.52 3.51 18.20
CA GLN A 93 6.31 3.64 17.40
C GLN A 93 5.48 2.35 17.40
N THR A 94 6.12 1.17 17.33
CA THR A 94 5.46 -0.13 17.44
C THR A 94 4.76 -0.28 18.78
N ARG A 95 5.44 0.04 19.90
CA ARG A 95 4.82 0.03 21.24
C ARG A 95 3.64 0.98 21.33
N TYR A 96 3.78 2.17 20.76
CA TYR A 96 2.70 3.16 20.74
C TYR A 96 1.46 2.64 20.01
N TYR A 97 1.61 2.12 18.79
CA TYR A 97 0.47 1.57 18.04
C TYR A 97 -0.12 0.30 18.65
N ALA A 98 0.71 -0.55 19.26
CA ALA A 98 0.26 -1.79 19.88
C ALA A 98 -0.49 -1.56 21.22
N TRP A 99 -0.14 -0.50 21.97
CA TRP A 99 -0.63 -0.32 23.33
C TRP A 99 -0.85 1.14 23.74
N GLY A 100 0.11 2.02 23.46
CA GLY A 100 0.08 3.42 23.91
C GLY A 100 -1.15 4.21 23.43
N ILE A 101 -1.63 3.93 22.21
CA ILE A 101 -2.83 4.55 21.65
C ILE A 101 -4.08 4.29 22.50
N PHE A 102 -4.25 3.08 23.02
CA PHE A 102 -5.41 2.71 23.86
C PHE A 102 -5.35 3.37 25.24
N LYS A 103 -4.17 3.82 25.66
CA LYS A 103 -3.96 4.59 26.89
C LYS A 103 -4.09 6.11 26.71
N GLY A 104 -4.33 6.58 25.48
CA GLY A 104 -4.35 8.01 25.18
C GLY A 104 -2.98 8.69 25.32
N GLU A 105 -1.89 7.94 25.16
CA GLU A 105 -0.54 8.52 25.11
C GLU A 105 -0.42 9.50 23.92
N THR A 106 0.48 10.48 24.01
CA THR A 106 0.74 11.40 22.91
C THR A 106 1.51 10.72 21.78
N HIS A 107 1.22 11.09 20.53
CA HIS A 107 1.91 10.52 19.38
C HIS A 107 3.42 10.89 19.41
N PRO A 108 4.35 9.92 19.40
CA PRO A 108 5.76 10.16 19.72
C PRO A 108 6.51 10.97 18.66
N TYR A 109 6.07 10.92 17.40
CA TYR A 109 6.69 11.65 16.28
C TYR A 109 5.62 12.30 15.41
N PRO A 110 5.21 13.55 15.69
CA PRO A 110 4.22 14.25 14.87
C PRO A 110 4.78 14.55 13.46
N PRO A 111 3.93 14.58 12.41
CA PRO A 111 4.36 14.93 11.06
C PRO A 111 4.92 16.36 10.99
N THR A 112 6.00 16.52 10.22
CA THR A 112 6.61 17.82 9.90
C THR A 112 6.72 17.98 8.39
N ARG A 113 7.05 19.18 7.89
CA ARG A 113 7.23 19.39 6.44
C ARG A 113 8.45 18.64 5.89
N GLU A 114 9.46 18.46 6.73
CA GLU A 114 10.74 17.82 6.41
C GLU A 114 10.63 16.29 6.48
N ALA A 115 9.80 15.78 7.40
CA ALA A 115 9.52 14.36 7.58
C ALA A 115 8.02 14.14 7.77
N ASN A 116 7.34 13.81 6.67
CA ASN A 116 5.90 13.53 6.64
C ASN A 116 5.56 12.21 7.34
N PHE A 117 6.52 11.30 7.43
CA PHE A 117 6.35 9.96 8.00
C PHE A 117 7.24 9.75 9.22
N ASN A 118 6.73 9.04 10.22
CA ASN A 118 7.57 8.51 11.28
C ASN A 118 8.48 7.37 10.74
N ALA A 119 9.49 6.96 11.52
CA ALA A 119 10.48 5.98 11.07
C ALA A 119 9.87 4.62 10.69
N LEU A 120 8.86 4.16 11.44
CA LEU A 120 8.17 2.90 11.16
C LEU A 120 7.34 3.01 9.87
N GLN A 121 6.58 4.10 9.71
CA GLN A 121 5.80 4.37 8.50
C GLN A 121 6.68 4.46 7.27
N ALA A 122 7.80 5.19 7.34
CA ALA A 122 8.74 5.31 6.22
C ALA A 122 9.26 3.93 5.78
N LEU A 123 9.68 3.09 6.74
CA LEU A 123 10.16 1.74 6.47
C LEU A 123 9.06 0.85 5.83
N VAL A 124 7.87 0.83 6.43
CA VAL A 124 6.75 0.01 5.94
C VAL A 124 6.31 0.48 4.56
N TYR A 125 6.18 1.79 4.34
CA TYR A 125 5.79 2.32 3.04
C TYR A 125 6.85 2.07 1.98
N TRP A 126 8.14 2.14 2.34
CA TRP A 126 9.20 1.75 1.44
C TRP A 126 9.09 0.27 1.05
N ALA A 127 8.92 -0.63 2.03
CA ALA A 127 8.78 -2.07 1.77
C ALA A 127 7.55 -2.39 0.92
N ILE A 128 6.40 -1.79 1.23
CA ILE A 128 5.19 -2.01 0.43
C ILE A 128 5.37 -1.47 -0.99
N MET A 129 5.84 -0.22 -1.14
CA MET A 129 5.88 0.44 -2.45
C MET A 129 7.03 -0.01 -3.35
N TYR A 130 8.16 -0.42 -2.80
CA TYR A 130 9.38 -0.73 -3.58
C TYR A 130 9.81 -2.20 -3.50
N LEU A 131 9.13 -3.03 -2.68
CA LEU A 131 9.36 -4.47 -2.64
C LEU A 131 8.08 -5.26 -2.95
N VAL A 132 7.05 -5.14 -2.12
CA VAL A 132 5.85 -6.00 -2.23
C VAL A 132 5.01 -5.67 -3.47
N LEU A 133 4.77 -4.37 -3.73
CA LEU A 133 3.97 -3.94 -4.86
C LEU A 133 4.61 -4.30 -6.22
N PRO A 134 5.92 -4.07 -6.46
CA PRO A 134 6.59 -4.60 -7.65
C PRO A 134 6.46 -6.11 -7.82
N VAL A 135 6.59 -6.88 -6.73
CA VAL A 135 6.50 -8.34 -6.79
C VAL A 135 5.09 -8.79 -7.21
N VAL A 136 4.03 -8.22 -6.64
CA VAL A 136 2.66 -8.59 -7.06
C VAL A 136 2.38 -8.18 -8.51
N LEU A 137 2.91 -7.03 -8.96
CA LEU A 137 2.73 -6.55 -10.33
C LEU A 137 3.46 -7.45 -11.33
N LEU A 138 4.71 -7.81 -11.06
CA LEU A 138 5.50 -8.68 -11.93
C LEU A 138 4.89 -10.08 -12.01
N THR A 139 4.50 -10.67 -10.88
CA THR A 139 3.83 -11.98 -10.88
C THR A 139 2.47 -11.95 -11.58
N GLY A 140 1.72 -10.85 -11.47
CA GLY A 140 0.47 -10.66 -12.21
C GLY A 140 0.68 -10.52 -13.72
N LEU A 141 1.73 -9.83 -14.15
CA LEU A 141 2.11 -9.75 -15.56
C LEU A 141 2.51 -11.12 -16.12
N VAL A 142 3.20 -11.96 -15.35
CA VAL A 142 3.51 -13.34 -15.75
C VAL A 142 2.23 -14.16 -15.94
N PHE A 143 1.19 -13.94 -15.15
CA PHE A 143 -0.10 -14.60 -15.40
C PHE A 143 -0.83 -14.11 -16.64
N LEU A 144 -0.68 -12.83 -16.98
CA LEU A 144 -1.26 -12.28 -18.21
C LEU A 144 -0.50 -12.75 -19.46
N TYR A 145 0.80 -13.01 -19.32
CA TYR A 145 1.71 -13.45 -20.38
C TYR A 145 2.50 -14.69 -19.92
N PRO A 146 1.84 -15.86 -19.82
CA PRO A 146 2.44 -17.08 -19.28
C PRO A 146 3.64 -17.60 -20.09
N GLU A 147 3.83 -17.15 -21.32
CA GLU A 147 5.02 -17.42 -22.14
C GLU A 147 6.34 -16.92 -21.50
N PHE A 148 6.27 -15.97 -20.56
CA PHE A 148 7.44 -15.52 -19.79
C PHE A 148 7.69 -16.34 -18.53
N ALA A 149 6.79 -17.27 -18.19
CA ALA A 149 7.01 -18.18 -17.07
C ALA A 149 8.06 -19.24 -17.45
N PRO A 150 8.98 -19.60 -16.55
CA PRO A 150 9.87 -20.73 -16.79
C PRO A 150 9.09 -22.04 -16.87
N ASP A 151 9.51 -23.00 -17.69
CA ASP A 151 8.84 -24.32 -17.77
C ASP A 151 8.84 -25.04 -16.41
N ARG A 152 9.93 -24.88 -15.65
CA ARG A 152 10.08 -25.40 -14.28
C ARG A 152 10.79 -24.41 -13.38
N LEU A 153 10.34 -24.34 -12.14
CA LEU A 153 10.97 -23.55 -11.10
C LEU A 153 10.98 -24.34 -9.79
N MET A 154 12.16 -24.48 -9.18
CA MET A 154 12.35 -25.28 -7.94
C MET A 154 11.84 -26.73 -8.05
N GLY A 155 11.89 -27.33 -9.25
CA GLY A 155 11.41 -28.70 -9.50
C GLY A 155 9.88 -28.83 -9.63
N LEU A 156 9.14 -27.73 -9.56
CA LEU A 156 7.70 -27.64 -9.78
C LEU A 156 7.40 -27.08 -11.18
N ASP A 157 6.14 -27.18 -11.60
CA ASP A 157 5.60 -26.37 -12.69
C ASP A 157 5.87 -24.89 -12.40
N GLY A 158 6.44 -24.16 -13.36
CA GLY A 158 6.92 -22.80 -13.10
C GLY A 158 5.83 -21.80 -12.73
N LEU A 159 4.57 -22.04 -13.08
CA LEU A 159 3.45 -21.17 -12.70
C LEU A 159 3.06 -21.33 -11.24
N LEU A 160 3.28 -22.49 -10.62
CA LEU A 160 2.86 -22.73 -9.23
C LEU A 160 3.61 -21.81 -8.24
N PRO A 161 4.94 -21.71 -8.24
CA PRO A 161 5.64 -20.76 -7.37
C PRO A 161 5.25 -19.31 -7.64
N VAL A 162 5.02 -18.94 -8.91
CA VAL A 162 4.55 -17.59 -9.29
C VAL A 162 3.19 -17.32 -8.67
N ALA A 163 2.26 -18.28 -8.74
CA ALA A 163 0.95 -18.20 -8.13
C ALA A 163 1.02 -17.98 -6.62
N MET A 164 1.86 -18.76 -5.94
CA MET A 164 2.05 -18.63 -4.49
C MET A 164 2.58 -17.24 -4.13
N VAL A 165 3.60 -16.75 -4.83
CA VAL A 165 4.16 -15.41 -4.58
C VAL A 165 3.12 -14.32 -4.86
N HIS A 166 2.31 -14.46 -5.92
CA HIS A 166 1.25 -13.50 -6.25
C HIS A 166 0.21 -13.42 -5.13
N VAL A 167 -0.31 -14.57 -4.69
CA VAL A 167 -1.32 -14.64 -3.61
C VAL A 167 -0.76 -14.13 -2.29
N LEU A 168 0.47 -14.50 -1.93
CA LEU A 168 1.11 -14.03 -0.68
C LEU A 168 1.34 -12.52 -0.71
N SER A 169 1.82 -11.98 -1.82
CA SER A 169 2.06 -10.53 -1.97
C SER A 169 0.76 -9.74 -1.99
N GLY A 170 -0.25 -10.22 -2.71
CA GLY A 170 -1.60 -9.66 -2.71
C GLY A 170 -2.22 -9.67 -1.31
N THR A 171 -2.08 -10.78 -0.58
CA THR A 171 -2.55 -10.89 0.81
C THR A 171 -1.84 -9.89 1.73
N ALA A 172 -0.51 -9.75 1.60
CA ALA A 172 0.25 -8.77 2.37
C ALA A 172 -0.22 -7.33 2.11
N ILE A 173 -0.53 -6.98 0.85
CA ILE A 173 -1.10 -5.67 0.48
C ILE A 173 -2.48 -5.47 1.08
N VAL A 174 -3.36 -6.48 1.05
CA VAL A 174 -4.70 -6.39 1.67
C VAL A 174 -4.59 -6.19 3.18
N LEU A 175 -3.74 -6.95 3.87
CA LEU A 175 -3.51 -6.78 5.31
C LEU A 175 -2.95 -5.39 5.63
N PHE A 176 -1.99 -4.92 4.83
CA PHE A 176 -1.47 -3.56 4.96
C PHE A 176 -2.57 -2.51 4.75
N MET A 177 -3.42 -2.65 3.73
CA MET A 177 -4.54 -1.75 3.46
C MET A 177 -5.49 -1.67 4.66
N LEU A 178 -5.87 -2.81 5.24
CA LEU A 178 -6.75 -2.84 6.42
C LEU A 178 -6.10 -2.14 7.62
N ALA A 179 -4.84 -2.45 7.92
CA ALA A 179 -4.09 -1.80 8.99
C ALA A 179 -3.91 -0.30 8.74
N HIS A 180 -3.65 0.10 7.49
CA HIS A 180 -3.46 1.48 7.08
C HIS A 180 -4.74 2.30 7.24
N ILE A 181 -5.89 1.77 6.81
CA ILE A 181 -7.20 2.41 7.00
C ILE A 181 -7.51 2.56 8.49
N TYR A 182 -7.28 1.51 9.28
CA TYR A 182 -7.46 1.56 10.73
C TYR A 182 -6.59 2.65 11.36
N LEU A 183 -5.28 2.70 11.08
CA LEU A 183 -4.39 3.75 11.59
C LEU A 183 -4.76 5.14 11.04
N GLY A 184 -5.41 5.23 9.89
CA GLY A 184 -5.98 6.49 9.39
C GLY A 184 -7.07 7.06 10.31
N THR A 185 -7.74 6.21 11.09
CA THR A 185 -8.77 6.64 12.07
C THR A 185 -8.19 7.15 13.38
N THR A 186 -6.88 7.02 13.59
CA THR A 186 -6.22 7.32 14.87
C THR A 186 -5.58 8.71 14.93
N GLY A 187 -6.06 9.65 14.09
CA GLY A 187 -5.68 11.05 14.18
C GLY A 187 -6.39 11.79 15.32
N VAL A 188 -6.23 13.11 15.39
CA VAL A 188 -6.89 13.98 16.39
C VAL A 188 -8.41 13.76 16.42
N THR A 189 -8.98 13.57 15.23
CA THR A 189 -10.33 13.03 15.05
C THR A 189 -10.28 11.88 14.06
N VAL A 190 -11.30 11.00 14.10
CA VAL A 190 -11.45 9.85 13.18
C VAL A 190 -11.32 10.23 11.70
N THR A 191 -11.68 11.47 11.34
CA THR A 191 -11.65 11.94 9.95
C THR A 191 -10.45 12.84 9.61
N SER A 192 -9.64 13.25 10.60
CA SER A 192 -8.58 14.25 10.41
C SER A 192 -7.54 13.84 9.34
N LEU A 193 -7.03 12.61 9.41
CA LEU A 193 -6.04 12.12 8.45
C LEU A 193 -6.65 11.86 7.06
N PHE A 194 -7.91 11.44 6.99
CA PHE A 194 -8.64 11.32 5.72
C PHE A 194 -8.90 12.68 5.07
N LYS A 195 -9.26 13.70 5.86
CA LYS A 195 -9.39 15.09 5.40
C LYS A 195 -8.06 15.59 4.85
N MET A 196 -6.94 15.30 5.51
CA MET A 196 -5.61 15.62 5.00
C MET A 196 -5.35 14.96 3.63
N MET A 197 -5.77 13.71 3.42
CA MET A 197 -5.67 13.04 2.12
C MET A 197 -6.55 13.64 1.02
N ILE A 198 -7.54 14.48 1.36
CA ILE A 198 -8.38 15.19 0.40
C ILE A 198 -7.81 16.60 0.16
N THR A 199 -7.55 17.35 1.22
CA THR A 199 -7.17 18.78 1.17
C THR A 199 -5.67 19.01 1.00
N GLY A 200 -4.84 18.09 1.49
CA GLY A 200 -3.39 18.20 1.60
C GLY A 200 -2.88 18.91 2.86
N TRP A 201 -3.80 19.38 3.72
CA TRP A 201 -3.48 20.09 4.96
C TRP A 201 -3.61 19.17 6.16
N HIS A 202 -2.54 19.08 6.95
CA HIS A 202 -2.56 18.44 8.26
C HIS A 202 -2.99 19.47 9.32
N GLU A 203 -3.88 19.06 10.22
CA GLU A 203 -4.37 19.88 11.33
C GLU A 203 -3.83 19.26 12.63
N HIS A 204 -3.18 20.07 13.46
CA HIS A 204 -2.77 19.70 14.81
C HIS A 204 -3.93 19.80 15.81
#